data_AF-A0A3N5M9L6-F1
#
_entry.id   AF-A0A3N5M9L6-F1
#
_cell.length_a   1.000
_cell.length_b   1.000
_cell.length_c   1.000
_cell.angle_alpha   90.00
_cell.angle_beta   90.00
_cell.angle_gamma   90.00
#
_symmetry.space_group_name_H-M   'P 1'
#
loop_
_entity.id
_entity.type
_entity.pdbx_description
1 polymer ?
#
loop_
_entity_poly.entity_id
_entity_poly.type
_entity_poly.pdbx_seq_one_letter_code
_entity_poly.pdbx_strand_id
1 'polypeptide(L)'
;MLLKAGRTYRLEKEPLRQQTTRGVQGLLVVSRYLLIGPDGKVVKVDKMQWKEDGQFVIKLPDSLTPGQYTVILGIFLDGNALEPSAKVLRVRVGAAGAPG
;
A
#
# COMPACT_ATOMS: atom_id res chain seq x y z
N MET A 1 48.46 -34.37 17.95
CA MET A 1 47.39 -34.08 18.94
C MET A 1 46.49 -33.00 18.33
N LEU A 2 45.24 -33.33 17.97
CA LEU A 2 44.34 -32.40 17.28
C LEU A 2 43.46 -31.70 18.33
N LEU A 3 43.72 -30.42 18.60
CA LEU A 3 42.92 -29.65 19.56
C LEU A 3 41.63 -29.20 18.86
N LYS A 4 40.50 -29.86 19.17
CA LYS A 4 39.18 -29.43 18.69
C LYS A 4 38.68 -28.31 19.58
N ALA A 5 38.93 -27.06 19.19
CA ALA A 5 38.43 -25.89 19.89
C ALA A 5 36.90 -25.83 19.76
N GLY A 6 36.18 -26.11 20.86
CA GLY A 6 34.75 -25.91 20.94
C GLY A 6 34.44 -24.41 20.87
N ARG A 7 33.59 -24.01 19.93
CA ARG A 7 33.15 -22.61 19.85
C ARG A 7 32.03 -22.38 20.86
N THR A 8 32.27 -21.48 21.79
CA THR A 8 31.24 -20.99 22.71
C THR A 8 30.41 -19.93 21.98
N TYR A 9 29.10 -20.15 21.88
CA TYR A 9 28.18 -19.17 21.30
C TYR A 9 27.24 -18.68 22.39
N ARG A 10 27.02 -17.36 22.41
CA ARG A 10 25.97 -16.72 23.21
C ARG A 10 24.91 -16.21 22.24
N LEU A 11 23.69 -16.73 22.37
CA LEU A 11 22.53 -16.24 21.64
C LEU A 11 21.82 -15.22 22.52
N GLU A 12 21.87 -13.96 22.11
CA GLU A 12 21.10 -12.89 22.74
C GLU A 12 19.92 -12.56 21.84
N LYS A 13 18.72 -12.45 22.44
CA LYS A 13 17.49 -12.10 21.74
C LYS A 13 17.04 -10.74 22.24
N GLU A 14 17.47 -9.69 21.56
CA GLU A 14 16.98 -8.34 21.82
C GLU A 14 15.70 -8.06 21.02
N PRO A 15 14.80 -7.19 21.52
CA PRO A 15 13.73 -6.65 20.69
C PRO A 15 14.33 -6.00 19.45
N LEU A 16 13.73 -6.24 18.28
CA LEU A 16 14.15 -5.59 17.04
C LEU A 16 13.94 -4.08 17.21
N ARG A 17 14.99 -3.35 17.58
CA ARG A 17 14.98 -1.89 17.56
C ARG A 17 14.77 -1.52 16.09
N GLN A 18 13.66 -0.84 15.79
CA GLN A 18 13.33 -0.39 14.43
C GLN A 18 14.33 0.67 13.96
N GLN A 19 15.56 0.25 13.66
CA GLN A 19 16.45 1.02 12.81
C GLN A 19 16.01 0.79 11.38
N THR A 20 15.17 1.69 10.88
CA THR A 20 15.20 1.94 9.44
C THR A 20 16.57 2.55 9.12
N THR A 21 17.07 2.39 7.90
CA THR A 21 18.36 2.93 7.42
C THR A 21 18.48 4.47 7.55
N ARG A 22 17.45 5.17 8.08
CA ARG A 22 17.38 6.63 8.17
C ARG A 22 16.98 7.17 9.56
N GLY A 23 17.13 6.39 10.63
CA GLY A 23 16.93 6.89 11.99
C GLY A 23 15.47 7.03 12.42
N VAL A 24 15.25 7.67 13.57
CA VAL A 24 13.93 7.83 14.22
C VAL A 24 13.04 8.73 13.36
N GLN A 25 12.20 8.15 12.50
CA GLN A 25 11.18 8.89 11.75
C GLN A 25 10.03 7.95 11.34
N GLY A 26 8.82 8.51 11.33
CA GLY A 26 7.54 7.80 11.34
C GLY A 26 7.33 6.75 10.26
N LEU A 27 6.30 5.92 10.52
CA LEU A 27 5.78 4.84 9.68
C LEU A 27 6.01 5.07 8.18
N LEU A 28 6.79 4.20 7.52
CA LEU A 28 6.94 4.24 6.07
C LEU A 28 5.65 3.72 5.43
N VAL A 29 4.82 4.64 4.95
CA VAL A 29 3.57 4.32 4.27
C VAL A 29 3.79 4.29 2.76
N VAL A 30 3.61 3.12 2.13
CA VAL A 30 3.49 3.00 0.67
C VAL A 30 2.05 2.63 0.35
N SER A 31 1.38 3.47 -0.43
CA SER A 31 -0.03 3.31 -0.79
C SER A 31 -0.20 3.31 -2.30
N ARG A 32 -0.87 2.29 -2.83
CA ARG A 32 -1.11 2.08 -4.26
C ARG A 32 -2.57 1.79 -4.52
N TYR A 33 -3.05 2.14 -5.70
CA TYR A 33 -4.34 1.70 -6.17
C TYR A 33 -4.31 1.29 -7.64
N LEU A 34 -5.28 0.44 -8.00
CA LEU A 34 -5.60 0.03 -9.35
C LEU A 34 -7.09 0.28 -9.58
N LEU A 35 -7.41 1.03 -10.64
CA LEU A 35 -8.77 1.30 -11.10
C LEU A 35 -9.04 0.45 -12.34
N ILE A 36 -10.10 -0.35 -12.28
CA ILE A 36 -10.58 -1.22 -13.35
C ILE A 36 -11.94 -0.70 -13.83
N GLY A 37 -12.06 -0.55 -15.14
CA GLY A 37 -13.26 -0.06 -15.81
C GLY A 37 -14.37 -1.11 -15.92
N PRO A 38 -15.56 -0.70 -16.39
CA PRO A 38 -16.70 -1.59 -16.57
C PRO A 38 -16.46 -2.73 -17.56
N ASP A 39 -15.53 -2.55 -18.49
CA ASP A 39 -15.10 -3.54 -19.47
C ASP A 39 -14.01 -4.49 -18.93
N GLY A 40 -13.65 -4.37 -17.65
CA GLY A 40 -12.62 -5.16 -17.00
C GLY A 40 -11.20 -4.70 -17.30
N LYS A 41 -10.99 -3.62 -18.06
CA LYS A 41 -9.65 -3.11 -18.37
C LYS A 41 -9.12 -2.19 -17.29
N VAL A 42 -7.80 -2.14 -17.17
CA VAL A 42 -7.12 -1.19 -16.29
C VAL A 42 -7.25 0.22 -16.85
N VAL A 43 -7.88 1.10 -16.08
CA VAL A 43 -8.07 2.52 -16.41
C VAL A 43 -6.94 3.37 -15.85
N LYS A 44 -6.49 3.08 -14.62
CA LYS A 44 -5.39 3.81 -13.96
C LYS A 44 -4.69 2.96 -12.90
N VAL A 45 -3.39 3.17 -12.77
CA VAL A 45 -2.56 2.67 -11.66
C VAL A 45 -1.78 3.86 -11.13
N ASP A 46 -1.83 4.09 -9.82
CA ASP A 46 -1.10 5.21 -9.22
C ASP A 46 -0.85 5.02 -7.72
N LYS A 47 -0.15 5.98 -7.11
CA LYS A 47 -0.07 6.13 -5.66
C LYS A 47 -1.30 6.85 -5.12
N MET A 48 -1.70 6.50 -3.90
CA MET A 48 -2.69 7.31 -3.17
C MET A 48 -1.98 8.50 -2.51
N GLN A 49 -2.69 9.63 -2.36
CA GLN A 49 -2.22 10.75 -1.56
C GLN A 49 -2.54 10.48 -0.10
N TRP A 50 -1.52 10.47 0.75
CA TRP A 50 -1.69 10.44 2.20
C TRP A 50 -1.87 11.87 2.73
N LYS A 51 -2.99 12.13 3.39
CA LYS A 51 -3.31 13.42 4.00
C LYS A 51 -2.88 13.41 5.48
N GLU A 52 -2.64 14.60 6.03
CA GLU A 52 -2.14 14.79 7.40
C GLU A 52 -3.09 14.20 8.47
N ASP A 53 -4.38 14.09 8.16
CA ASP A 53 -5.41 13.52 9.02
C ASP A 53 -5.53 11.97 8.92
N GLY A 54 -4.60 11.32 8.21
CA GLY A 54 -4.59 9.87 8.04
C GLY A 54 -5.45 9.35 6.88
N GLN A 55 -6.09 10.23 6.10
CA GLN A 55 -6.89 9.80 4.95
C GLN A 55 -6.02 9.43 3.73
N PHE A 56 -6.46 8.42 2.97
CA PHE A 56 -5.91 8.08 1.66
C PHE A 56 -6.84 8.55 0.56
N VAL A 57 -6.36 9.46 -0.29
CA VAL A 57 -7.14 10.04 -1.38
C VAL A 57 -6.65 9.52 -2.72
N ILE A 58 -7.57 9.06 -3.55
CA ILE A 58 -7.31 8.63 -4.92
C ILE A 58 -7.67 9.77 -5.87
N LYS A 59 -6.73 10.18 -6.72
CA LYS A 59 -7.01 11.08 -7.83
C LYS A 59 -7.51 10.27 -9.03
N LEU A 60 -8.82 10.26 -9.24
CA LEU A 60 -9.44 9.67 -10.42
C LEU A 60 -9.11 10.50 -11.68
N PRO A 61 -9.16 9.89 -12.88
CA PRO A 61 -9.14 10.64 -14.14
C PRO A 61 -10.26 11.68 -14.20
N ASP A 62 -10.02 12.80 -14.90
CA ASP A 62 -10.98 13.91 -14.99
C ASP A 62 -12.30 13.50 -15.68
N SER A 63 -12.26 12.47 -16.52
CA SER A 63 -13.43 11.89 -17.16
C SER A 63 -13.46 10.37 -16.96
N LEU A 64 -14.59 9.87 -16.47
CA LEU A 64 -14.91 8.45 -16.41
C LEU A 64 -16.22 8.20 -17.15
N THR A 65 -16.25 7.17 -17.98
CA THR A 65 -17.50 6.76 -18.62
C THR A 65 -18.46 6.22 -17.55
N PRO A 66 -19.78 6.39 -17.71
CA PRO A 66 -20.74 5.82 -16.77
C PRO A 66 -20.63 4.29 -16.74
N GLY A 67 -20.71 3.71 -15.54
CA GLY A 67 -20.62 2.27 -15.37
C GLY A 67 -20.15 1.83 -13.99
N GLN A 68 -19.95 0.52 -13.83
CA GLN A 68 -19.42 -0.09 -12.61
C GLN A 68 -17.90 -0.20 -12.69
N TYR A 69 -17.21 0.33 -11.69
CA TYR A 69 -15.76 0.30 -11.57
C TYR A 69 -15.35 -0.56 -10.38
N THR A 70 -14.20 -1.20 -10.50
CA THR A 70 -13.54 -1.88 -9.38
C THR A 70 -12.28 -1.12 -9.01
N VAL A 71 -12.11 -0.81 -7.73
CA VAL A 71 -10.91 -0.19 -7.18
C VAL A 71 -10.24 -1.19 -6.25
N ILE A 72 -8.98 -1.51 -6.52
CA ILE A 72 -8.15 -2.33 -5.65
C ILE A 72 -7.16 -1.41 -4.95
N LEU A 73 -7.15 -1.45 -3.62
CA LEU A 73 -6.30 -0.66 -2.75
C LEU A 73 -5.23 -1.55 -2.13
N GLY A 74 -4.00 -1.08 -2.05
CA GLY A 74 -2.91 -1.74 -1.32
C GLY A 74 -2.18 -0.75 -0.44
N ILE A 75 -2.08 -1.06 0.85
CA ILE A 75 -1.32 -0.27 1.84
C ILE A 75 -0.23 -1.16 2.43
N PHE A 76 1.00 -0.66 2.37
CA PHE A 76 2.19 -1.29 2.90
C PHE A 76 2.75 -0.38 3.99
N LEU A 77 2.92 -0.92 5.18
CA LEU A 77 3.47 -0.21 6.33
C LEU A 77 4.83 -0.83 6.65
N ASP A 78 5.86 0.00 6.80
CA ASP A 78 7.23 -0.40 7.17
C ASP A 78 7.80 -1.57 6.35
N GLY A 79 7.42 -1.63 5.07
CA GLY A 79 7.91 -2.67 4.18
C GLY A 79 7.30 -4.05 4.41
N ASN A 80 6.12 -4.16 5.04
CA ASN A 80 5.33 -5.40 5.05
C ASN A 80 4.79 -5.71 3.63
N ALA A 81 5.70 -6.10 2.73
CA ALA A 81 5.46 -6.34 1.31
C ALA A 81 4.86 -7.72 1.03
N LEU A 82 4.97 -8.65 1.98
CA LEU A 82 4.50 -10.03 1.81
C LEU A 82 2.99 -10.16 2.05
N GLU A 83 2.42 -9.36 2.96
CA GLU A 83 0.99 -9.37 3.25
C GLU A 83 0.46 -7.93 3.39
N PRO A 84 0.33 -7.20 2.27
CA PRO A 84 -0.25 -5.87 2.32
C PRO A 84 -1.73 -5.94 2.67
N SER A 85 -2.19 -4.98 3.48
CA SER A 85 -3.62 -4.75 3.65
C SER A 85 -4.20 -4.33 2.30
N ALA A 86 -4.95 -5.25 1.68
CA ALA A 86 -5.59 -5.04 0.39
C ALA A 86 -7.11 -5.00 0.54
N LYS A 87 -7.76 -4.09 -0.19
CA LYS A 87 -9.23 -3.97 -0.21
C LYS A 87 -9.73 -3.80 -1.64
N VAL A 88 -10.82 -4.50 -1.95
CA VAL A 88 -11.55 -4.34 -3.21
C VAL A 88 -12.82 -3.55 -2.94
N LEU A 89 -13.01 -2.46 -3.68
CA LEU A 89 -14.20 -1.62 -3.66
C LEU A 89 -14.87 -1.63 -5.03
N ARG A 90 -16.21 -1.61 -5.04
CA ARG A 90 -17.00 -1.46 -6.26
C ARG A 90 -17.73 -0.13 -6.19
N VAL A 91 -17.58 0.69 -7.22
CA VAL A 91 -18.13 2.05 -7.29
C VAL A 91 -18.86 2.23 -8.60
N ARG A 92 -20.07 2.79 -8.56
CA ARG A 92 -20.83 3.13 -9.77
C ARG A 92 -20.64 4.60 -10.11
N VAL A 93 -20.20 4.88 -11.34
CA VAL A 93 -20.17 6.23 -11.91
C VAL A 93 -21.43 6.42 -12.74
N GLY A 94 -22.22 7.45 -12.44
CA GLY A 94 -23.40 7.83 -13.21
C GLY A 94 -23.06 8.67 -14.44
N ALA A 95 -24.03 8.88 -15.32
CA ALA A 95 -23.90 9.95 -16.33
C ALA A 95 -23.87 11.30 -15.61
N ALA A 96 -23.00 12.20 -16.06
CA ALA A 96 -23.05 13.58 -15.60
C ALA A 96 -24.43 14.15 -15.96
N GLY A 97 -25.27 14.40 -14.95
CA GLY A 97 -26.47 15.19 -15.14
C GLY A 97 -26.07 16.60 -15.53
N ALA A 98 -26.78 17.22 -16.47
CA ALA A 98 -26.63 18.65 -16.72
C ALA A 98 -26.80 19.40 -15.39
N PRO A 99 -25.97 20.41 -15.07
CA PRO A 99 -26.27 21.30 -13.97
C PRO A 99 -27.63 21.95 -14.26
N GLY A 100 -28.62 21.64 -13.42
CA GLY A 100 -29.92 22.32 -13.41
C GLY A 100 -29.82 23.65 -12.70
#